data_AF-A0A2I1G3C7-F1
#
_entry.id   AF-A0A2I1G3C7-F1
#
_cell.length_a   1.000
_cell.length_b   1.000
_cell.length_c   1.000
_cell.angle_alpha   90.00
_cell.angle_beta   90.00
_cell.angle_gamma   90.00
#
_symmetry.space_group_name_H-M   'P 1'
#
loop_
_entity.id
_entity.type
_entity.pdbx_description
1 polymer ?
#
loop_
_entity_poly.entity_id
_entity_poly.type
_entity_poly.pdbx_seq_one_letter_code
_entity_poly.pdbx_strand_id
1 'polypeptide(L)'
;MSFEETRRISTINQNSVGAPILEAIHVKYNADRVGNDLFIKYDGCAKEAIHRRLANLAEAHNPARYVVNHGICIVRGIERRPDVGVLPDVWVDVIVLNLYLGKMITHAQQHWIGIEYIGIAIPESIRRNPNPRQASVAVIAQNNISNRPLYAIHWDANNNQIYYPYNWNTHLLLRCGWTLDFNFVLRELSR
;
A
#
# COMPACT_ATOMS: atom_id res chain seq x y z
N MET A 1 9.72 12.18 -12.91
CA MET A 1 8.45 11.45 -12.83
C MET A 1 7.70 12.05 -11.63
N SER A 2 6.51 12.64 -11.81
CA SER A 2 5.79 13.20 -10.65
C SER A 2 5.14 12.06 -9.86
N PHE A 3 5.39 12.05 -8.56
CA PHE A 3 4.72 11.17 -7.60
C PHE A 3 3.73 12.05 -6.85
N GLU A 4 2.46 12.04 -7.24
CA GLU A 4 1.48 12.95 -6.63
C GLU A 4 1.06 12.51 -5.22
N GLU A 5 0.73 13.53 -4.41
CA GLU A 5 0.46 13.48 -2.99
C GLU A 5 -0.91 12.90 -2.65
N THR A 6 -0.98 12.10 -1.58
CA THR A 6 -2.25 11.92 -0.86
C THR A 6 -2.59 13.22 -0.14
N ARG A 7 -3.69 13.86 -0.53
CA ARG A 7 -4.16 15.10 0.11
C ARG A 7 -5.35 14.82 0.99
N ARG A 8 -5.24 15.20 2.28
CA ARG A 8 -6.41 15.30 3.16
C ARG A 8 -7.20 16.52 2.74
N ILE A 9 -8.45 16.33 2.35
CA ILE A 9 -9.25 17.42 1.76
C ILE A 9 -10.05 18.15 2.83
N SER A 10 -10.26 17.52 3.99
CA SER A 10 -10.99 18.14 5.09
C SER A 10 -10.86 17.37 6.41
N THR A 11 -11.06 18.08 7.52
CA THR A 11 -11.54 17.54 8.80
C THR A 11 -12.96 18.08 8.97
N ILE A 12 -14.00 17.26 8.83
CA ILE A 12 -15.37 17.79 8.79
C ILE A 12 -16.05 17.57 10.15
N ASN A 13 -16.56 18.66 10.72
CA ASN A 13 -17.37 18.61 11.94
C ASN A 13 -18.74 17.99 11.62
N GLN A 14 -19.14 16.93 12.34
CA GLN A 14 -20.38 16.19 12.09
C GLN A 14 -21.64 17.04 12.20
N ASN A 15 -21.56 18.21 12.84
CA ASN A 15 -22.69 19.10 13.04
C ASN A 15 -23.06 19.94 11.79
N SER A 16 -22.25 19.93 10.72
CA SER A 16 -22.50 20.75 9.52
C SER A 16 -22.54 19.97 8.19
N VAL A 17 -22.10 18.71 8.13
CA VAL A 17 -22.12 17.90 6.90
C VAL A 17 -22.57 16.47 7.23
N GLY A 18 -23.74 16.09 6.74
CA GLY A 18 -24.31 14.76 6.98
C GLY A 18 -23.56 13.65 6.23
N ALA A 19 -23.66 12.41 6.75
CA ALA A 19 -23.13 11.20 6.12
C ALA A 19 -23.41 11.03 4.61
N PRO A 20 -24.56 11.50 4.05
CA PRO A 20 -24.83 11.41 2.61
C PRO A 20 -23.88 12.25 1.73
N ILE A 21 -23.38 13.39 2.23
CA ILE A 21 -22.46 14.24 1.48
C ILE A 21 -21.07 13.60 1.44
N LEU A 22 -20.63 13.02 2.56
CA LEU A 22 -19.37 12.27 2.60
C LEU A 22 -19.41 11.07 1.65
N GLU A 23 -20.54 10.38 1.59
CA GLU A 23 -20.78 9.29 0.66
C GLU A 23 -20.73 9.75 -0.80
N ALA A 24 -21.39 10.87 -1.11
CA ALA A 24 -21.36 11.44 -2.45
C ALA A 24 -19.94 11.83 -2.90
N ILE A 25 -19.10 12.36 -1.99
CA ILE A 25 -17.70 12.70 -2.29
C ILE A 25 -16.85 11.43 -2.43
N HIS A 26 -17.01 10.45 -1.54
CA HIS A 26 -16.36 9.14 -1.62
C HIS A 26 -16.58 8.50 -2.99
N VAL A 27 -17.85 8.40 -3.42
CA VAL A 27 -18.23 7.81 -4.70
C VAL A 27 -17.76 8.66 -5.88
N LYS A 28 -17.94 9.99 -5.83
CA LYS A 28 -17.61 10.87 -6.97
C LYS A 28 -16.11 10.96 -7.24
N TYR A 29 -15.29 10.92 -6.19
CA TYR A 29 -13.85 11.17 -6.28
C TYR A 29 -12.98 9.95 -5.95
N ASN A 30 -13.57 8.77 -5.77
CA ASN A 30 -12.87 7.56 -5.31
C ASN A 30 -12.01 7.82 -4.06
N ALA A 31 -12.52 8.64 -3.14
CA ALA A 31 -11.76 9.11 -1.98
C ALA A 31 -11.89 8.12 -0.82
N ASP A 32 -10.82 7.63 -0.21
CA ASP A 32 -10.92 6.81 1.00
C ASP A 32 -11.62 7.57 2.14
N ARG A 33 -12.63 6.94 2.75
CA ARG A 33 -13.39 7.49 3.88
C ARG A 33 -12.98 6.80 5.17
N VAL A 34 -12.50 7.59 6.13
CA VAL A 34 -12.15 7.09 7.48
C VAL A 34 -12.86 7.97 8.51
N GLY A 35 -13.97 7.45 9.05
CA GLY A 35 -14.85 8.25 9.92
C GLY A 35 -15.39 9.47 9.18
N ASN A 36 -14.93 10.66 9.58
CA ASN A 36 -15.32 11.96 9.01
C ASN A 36 -14.25 12.57 8.09
N ASP A 37 -13.12 11.87 7.91
CA ASP A 37 -12.04 12.31 7.04
C ASP A 37 -12.15 11.65 5.67
N LEU A 38 -11.85 12.43 4.62
CA LEU A 38 -11.81 11.98 3.24
C LEU A 38 -10.41 12.22 2.66
N PHE A 39 -9.88 11.19 2.01
CA PHE A 39 -8.55 11.18 1.42
C PHE A 39 -8.66 10.80 -0.06
N ILE A 40 -8.29 11.69 -0.98
CA ILE A 40 -8.14 11.28 -2.38
C ILE A 40 -6.70 10.76 -2.56
N LYS A 41 -6.60 9.49 -2.95
CA LYS A 41 -5.38 8.90 -3.47
C LYS A 41 -5.28 9.30 -4.95
N TYR A 42 -4.23 10.04 -5.31
CA TYR A 42 -3.91 10.29 -6.71
C TYR A 42 -2.81 9.33 -7.14
N ASP A 43 -3.12 8.46 -8.08
CA ASP A 43 -2.15 7.50 -8.61
C ASP A 43 -1.47 8.09 -9.83
N GLY A 44 -0.26 8.61 -9.63
CA GLY A 44 0.61 9.00 -10.73
C GLY A 44 0.98 7.78 -11.59
N CYS A 45 1.39 8.02 -12.85
CA CYS A 45 1.70 6.94 -13.81
C CYS A 45 2.67 5.88 -13.28
N ALA A 46 3.60 6.26 -12.40
CA ALA A 46 4.54 5.34 -11.76
C ALA A 46 3.85 4.37 -10.80
N LYS A 47 2.92 4.89 -9.98
CA LYS A 47 2.16 4.14 -9.00
C LYS A 47 1.22 3.15 -9.72
N GLU A 48 0.55 3.61 -10.78
CA GLU A 48 -0.23 2.76 -11.70
C GLU A 48 0.56 1.61 -12.34
N ALA A 49 1.81 1.88 -12.75
CA ALA A 49 2.69 0.84 -13.29
C ALA A 49 3.04 -0.21 -12.23
N ILE A 50 3.28 0.24 -10.98
CA ILE A 50 3.57 -0.65 -9.85
C ILE A 50 2.36 -1.52 -9.51
N HIS A 51 1.14 -0.97 -9.44
CA HIS A 51 -0.08 -1.73 -9.14
C HIS A 51 -0.34 -2.84 -10.14
N ARG A 52 -0.26 -2.50 -11.43
CA ARG A 52 -0.45 -3.47 -12.51
C ARG A 52 0.58 -4.59 -12.44
N ARG A 53 1.83 -4.25 -12.13
CA ARG A 53 2.90 -5.23 -12.00
C ARG A 53 2.69 -6.13 -10.79
N LEU A 54 2.30 -5.56 -9.65
CA LEU A 54 1.93 -6.28 -8.43
C LEU A 54 0.80 -7.29 -8.69
N ALA A 55 -0.29 -6.84 -9.31
CA ALA A 55 -1.43 -7.69 -9.62
C ALA A 55 -1.02 -8.87 -10.51
N ASN A 56 -0.31 -8.61 -11.62
CA ASN A 56 0.17 -9.67 -12.51
C ASN A 56 1.07 -10.69 -11.80
N LEU A 57 1.92 -10.23 -10.87
CA LEU A 57 2.81 -11.11 -10.10
C LEU A 57 2.03 -11.95 -9.08
N ALA A 58 0.99 -11.38 -8.45
CA ALA A 58 0.11 -12.12 -7.55
C ALA A 58 -0.71 -13.17 -8.30
N GLU A 59 -1.27 -12.82 -9.46
CA GLU A 59 -2.00 -13.76 -10.33
C GLU A 59 -1.10 -14.90 -10.80
N ALA A 60 0.12 -14.59 -11.24
CA ALA A 60 1.07 -15.60 -11.67
C ALA A 60 1.51 -16.53 -10.53
N HIS A 61 1.62 -15.99 -9.29
CA HIS A 61 1.96 -16.78 -8.12
C HIS A 61 0.86 -17.78 -7.77
N ASN A 62 -0.41 -17.36 -7.82
CA ASN A 62 -1.53 -18.24 -7.56
C ASN A 62 -2.74 -17.88 -8.43
N PRO A 63 -2.87 -18.49 -9.62
CA PRO A 63 -3.97 -18.21 -10.56
C PRO A 63 -5.36 -18.55 -10.02
N ALA A 64 -5.44 -19.36 -8.97
CA ALA A 64 -6.72 -19.71 -8.33
C ALA A 64 -7.22 -18.60 -7.38
N ARG A 65 -6.40 -17.58 -7.09
CA ARG A 65 -6.79 -16.45 -6.25
C ARG A 65 -7.42 -15.34 -7.09
N TYR A 66 -8.42 -14.69 -6.51
CA TYR A 66 -9.00 -13.49 -7.09
C TYR A 66 -8.10 -12.30 -6.77
N VAL A 67 -7.49 -11.72 -7.81
CA VAL A 67 -6.63 -10.54 -7.72
C VAL A 67 -7.36 -9.35 -8.32
N VAL A 68 -7.32 -8.22 -7.62
CA VAL A 68 -7.94 -6.97 -8.07
C VAL A 68 -6.96 -5.82 -8.02
N ASN A 69 -7.00 -4.99 -9.07
CA ASN A 69 -6.39 -3.68 -9.11
C ASN A 69 -7.48 -2.62 -8.86
N HIS A 70 -7.24 -1.66 -7.96
CA HIS A 70 -8.20 -0.63 -7.54
C HIS A 70 -9.58 -1.17 -7.07
N GLY A 71 -9.61 -2.41 -6.61
CA GLY A 71 -10.85 -3.09 -6.25
C GLY A 71 -11.50 -2.50 -5.01
N ILE A 72 -12.83 -2.42 -5.03
CA ILE A 72 -13.62 -2.07 -3.85
C ILE A 72 -13.87 -3.33 -3.03
N CYS A 73 -13.41 -3.33 -1.78
CA CYS A 73 -13.74 -4.36 -0.80
C CYS A 73 -14.62 -3.77 0.29
N ILE A 74 -15.85 -4.26 0.42
CA ILE A 74 -16.75 -3.92 1.53
C ILE A 74 -16.55 -4.97 2.61
N VAL A 75 -15.92 -4.59 3.72
CA VAL A 75 -15.71 -5.47 4.87
C VAL A 75 -16.46 -4.90 6.07
N ARG A 76 -17.47 -5.65 6.56
CA ARG A 76 -18.34 -5.22 7.68
C ARG A 76 -18.97 -3.83 7.49
N GLY A 77 -19.36 -3.52 6.24
CA GLY A 77 -19.98 -2.23 5.89
C GLY A 77 -18.99 -1.07 5.76
N ILE A 78 -17.69 -1.31 5.91
CA ILE A 78 -16.64 -0.32 5.62
C ILE A 78 -16.11 -0.61 4.21
N GLU A 79 -16.27 0.35 3.31
CA GLU A 79 -15.67 0.32 1.99
C GLU A 79 -14.18 0.65 2.07
N ARG A 80 -13.34 -0.19 1.47
CA ARG A 80 -11.88 0.03 1.35
C ARG A 80 -11.43 -0.27 -0.06
N ARG A 81 -10.41 0.47 -0.51
CA ARG A 81 -9.84 0.37 -1.85
C ARG A 81 -8.34 0.18 -1.76
N PRO A 82 -7.86 -1.07 -1.54
CA PRO A 82 -6.44 -1.34 -1.67
C PRO A 82 -6.01 -1.08 -3.12
N ASP A 83 -4.78 -0.62 -3.27
CA ASP A 83 -4.17 -0.51 -4.60
C ASP A 83 -4.12 -1.88 -5.31
N VAL A 84 -3.75 -2.94 -4.57
CA VAL A 84 -3.84 -4.34 -5.02
C VAL A 84 -4.40 -5.24 -3.92
N GLY A 85 -5.39 -6.06 -4.25
CA GLY A 85 -5.96 -7.07 -3.36
C GLY A 85 -5.76 -8.48 -3.88
N VAL A 86 -5.26 -9.39 -3.04
CA VAL A 86 -5.20 -10.85 -3.26
C VAL A 86 -6.13 -11.52 -2.27
N LEU A 87 -7.38 -11.78 -2.68
CA LEU A 87 -8.42 -12.18 -1.74
C LEU A 87 -8.37 -13.69 -1.42
N PRO A 88 -8.65 -14.07 -0.15
CA PRO A 88 -8.98 -13.23 1.00
C PRO A 88 -7.76 -12.81 1.84
N ASP A 89 -6.52 -13.07 1.38
CA ASP A 89 -5.36 -13.18 2.26
C ASP A 89 -4.54 -11.89 2.44
N VAL A 90 -4.41 -11.06 1.40
CA VAL A 90 -3.42 -9.95 1.39
C VAL A 90 -3.99 -8.69 0.73
N TRP A 91 -3.77 -7.54 1.36
CA TRP A 91 -3.94 -6.21 0.78
C TRP A 91 -2.61 -5.47 0.69
N VAL A 92 -2.38 -4.81 -0.45
CA VAL A 92 -1.19 -3.97 -0.69
C VAL A 92 -1.63 -2.56 -1.02
N ASP A 93 -1.09 -1.57 -0.31
CA ASP A 93 -1.14 -0.16 -0.67
C ASP A 93 0.28 0.34 -0.96
N VAL A 94 0.46 1.03 -2.08
CA VAL A 94 1.69 1.72 -2.47
C VAL A 94 1.58 3.18 -2.05
N ILE A 95 2.41 3.60 -1.11
CA ILE A 95 2.30 4.89 -0.45
C ILE A 95 3.50 5.76 -0.84
N VAL A 96 3.23 6.91 -1.46
CA VAL A 96 4.25 7.93 -1.72
C VAL A 96 4.60 8.63 -0.41
N LEU A 97 5.86 8.53 0.01
CA LEU A 97 6.34 9.26 1.18
C LEU A 97 6.64 10.71 0.79
N ASN A 98 5.70 11.62 1.06
CA ASN A 98 6.08 12.95 1.52
C ASN A 98 6.15 12.92 3.06
N LEU A 99 6.90 13.82 3.70
CA LEU A 99 7.29 13.88 5.13
C LEU A 99 6.16 13.76 6.20
N TYR A 100 4.92 13.46 5.80
CA TYR A 100 3.75 13.24 6.64
C TYR A 100 3.59 11.80 7.17
N LEU A 101 4.72 11.16 7.52
CA LEU A 101 4.80 9.78 8.04
C LEU A 101 3.80 9.47 9.16
N GLY A 102 3.57 10.38 10.09
CA GLY A 102 2.84 10.08 11.33
C GLY A 102 1.34 9.81 11.17
N LYS A 103 0.71 10.32 10.10
CA LYS A 103 -0.74 10.16 9.89
C LYS A 103 -1.05 9.02 8.93
N MET A 104 -0.46 8.92 7.74
CA MET A 104 -0.81 7.79 6.84
C MET A 104 -0.48 6.40 7.43
N ILE A 105 0.58 6.28 8.23
CA ILE A 105 0.99 5.02 8.86
C ILE A 105 -0.03 4.52 9.90
N THR A 106 -0.71 5.41 10.62
CA THR A 106 -1.80 5.01 11.53
C THR A 106 -3.08 4.63 10.78
N HIS A 107 -3.22 4.99 9.50
CA HIS A 107 -4.39 4.68 8.67
C HIS A 107 -4.20 3.42 7.80
N ALA A 108 -2.94 3.09 7.49
CA ALA A 108 -2.50 1.84 6.86
C ALA A 108 -2.64 0.61 7.81
N GLN A 109 -3.35 0.74 8.92
CA GLN A 109 -3.53 -0.36 9.86
C GLN A 109 -4.43 -1.45 9.27
N GLN A 110 -4.09 -2.70 9.57
CA GLN A 110 -4.97 -3.83 9.33
C GLN A 110 -6.22 -3.69 10.21
N HIS A 111 -7.36 -3.51 9.57
CA HIS A 111 -8.65 -3.42 10.26
C HIS A 111 -9.34 -4.80 10.41
N TRP A 112 -8.70 -5.88 9.95
CA TRP A 112 -9.24 -7.24 10.02
C TRP A 112 -8.18 -8.29 10.34
N ILE A 113 -8.34 -8.95 11.50
CA ILE A 113 -7.53 -10.10 11.91
C ILE A 113 -7.67 -11.20 10.86
N GLY A 114 -6.55 -11.66 10.30
CA GLY A 114 -6.51 -12.71 9.29
C GLY A 114 -6.18 -12.26 7.88
N ILE A 115 -6.18 -10.96 7.56
CA ILE A 115 -5.72 -10.42 6.25
C ILE A 115 -4.40 -9.69 6.45
N GLU A 116 -3.33 -10.07 5.76
CA GLU A 116 -2.07 -9.32 5.81
C GLU A 116 -2.23 -7.98 5.07
N TYR A 117 -1.82 -6.88 5.70
CA TYR A 117 -1.78 -5.58 5.04
C TYR A 117 -0.35 -5.11 4.87
N ILE A 118 -0.01 -4.61 3.67
CA ILE A 118 1.34 -4.17 3.33
C ILE A 118 1.28 -2.74 2.77
N GLY A 119 1.86 -1.79 3.50
CA GLY A 119 2.14 -0.45 3.01
C GLY A 119 3.56 -0.38 2.47
N ILE A 120 3.73 -0.17 1.16
CA ILE A 120 5.05 -0.01 0.53
C ILE A 120 5.36 1.48 0.42
N ALA A 121 6.34 1.94 1.19
CA ALA A 121 6.72 3.34 1.19
C ALA A 121 7.72 3.60 0.03
N ILE A 122 7.38 4.50 -0.90
CA ILE A 122 8.25 4.86 -2.03
C ILE A 122 8.90 6.24 -1.83
N PRO A 123 10.19 6.42 -2.14
CA PRO A 123 10.89 7.68 -2.01
C PRO A 123 10.84 8.47 -3.32
N GLU A 124 11.15 9.77 -3.28
CA GLU A 124 11.15 10.63 -4.49
C GLU A 124 12.21 10.26 -5.52
N SER A 125 13.33 9.67 -5.09
CA SER A 125 14.40 9.24 -5.99
C SER A 125 15.05 7.94 -5.55
N ILE A 126 15.35 7.07 -6.52
CA ILE A 126 16.02 5.79 -6.32
C ILE A 126 17.20 5.70 -7.27
N ARG A 127 18.34 5.24 -6.74
CA ARG A 127 19.52 4.91 -7.55
C ARG A 127 19.28 3.60 -8.28
N ARG A 128 19.87 3.46 -9.48
CA ARG A 128 19.84 2.19 -10.24
C ARG A 128 20.41 1.03 -9.42
N ASN A 129 19.91 -0.17 -9.71
CA ASN A 129 20.37 -1.39 -9.04
C ASN A 129 21.89 -1.59 -9.27
N PRO A 130 22.71 -1.58 -8.20
CA PRO A 130 24.14 -1.82 -8.33
C PRO A 130 24.47 -3.28 -8.71
N ASN A 131 23.60 -4.23 -8.38
CA ASN A 131 23.81 -5.67 -8.54
C ASN A 131 22.61 -6.34 -9.26
N PRO A 132 22.35 -6.05 -10.54
CA PRO A 132 21.13 -6.48 -11.24
C PRO A 132 21.01 -8.00 -11.46
N ARG A 133 22.09 -8.76 -11.28
CA ARG A 133 22.12 -10.23 -11.44
C ARG A 133 22.11 -10.99 -10.11
N GLN A 134 22.14 -10.28 -8.99
CA GLN A 134 22.17 -10.92 -7.67
C GLN A 134 20.77 -11.45 -7.32
N ALA A 135 20.71 -12.68 -6.77
CA ALA A 135 19.47 -13.26 -6.29
C ALA A 135 18.89 -12.42 -5.13
N SER A 136 17.56 -12.34 -5.03
CA SER A 136 16.94 -11.61 -3.94
C SER A 136 16.99 -12.42 -2.63
N VAL A 137 17.13 -11.72 -1.51
CA VAL A 137 17.15 -12.30 -0.15
C VAL A 137 15.99 -11.78 0.69
N ALA A 138 15.54 -12.57 1.66
CA ALA A 138 14.44 -12.18 2.53
C ALA A 138 14.82 -10.95 3.37
N VAL A 139 13.90 -9.98 3.45
CA VAL A 139 14.03 -8.84 4.37
C VAL A 139 13.87 -9.30 5.82
N ILE A 140 14.63 -8.67 6.71
CA ILE A 140 14.58 -8.95 8.16
C ILE A 140 13.75 -7.86 8.83
N ALA A 141 12.80 -8.27 9.66
CA ALA A 141 11.96 -7.38 10.45
C ALA A 141 12.80 -6.50 11.38
N GLN A 142 12.39 -5.24 11.55
CA GLN A 142 12.97 -4.29 12.49
C GLN A 142 11.89 -3.73 13.42
N ASN A 143 12.25 -3.57 14.69
CA ASN A 143 11.32 -3.11 15.74
C ASN A 143 11.06 -1.59 15.71
N ASN A 144 11.84 -0.82 14.94
CA ASN A 144 11.72 0.63 14.85
C ASN A 144 11.85 1.09 13.40
N ILE A 145 11.15 2.19 13.06
CA ILE A 145 11.43 2.99 11.86
C ILE A 145 12.81 3.62 12.07
N SER A 146 13.87 2.89 11.77
CA SER A 146 15.17 3.51 11.48
C SER A 146 14.92 4.56 10.41
N ASN A 147 15.58 5.72 10.45
CA ASN A 147 15.50 6.84 9.49
C ASN A 147 15.88 6.46 8.02
N ARG A 148 15.49 5.27 7.57
CA ARG A 148 15.75 4.72 6.26
C ARG A 148 14.66 5.21 5.31
N PRO A 149 15.04 5.61 4.09
CA PRO A 149 14.10 6.15 3.11
C PRO A 149 13.17 5.10 2.50
N LEU A 150 13.47 3.81 2.69
CA LEU A 150 12.74 2.67 2.11
C LEU A 150 12.36 1.67 3.20
N TYR A 151 11.06 1.53 3.43
CA TYR A 151 10.52 0.49 4.29
C TYR A 151 9.14 0.06 3.81
N ALA A 152 8.82 -1.21 4.02
CA ALA A 152 7.46 -1.71 3.97
C ALA A 152 6.96 -1.84 5.41
N ILE A 153 5.71 -1.45 5.64
CA ILE A 153 5.03 -1.75 6.89
C ILE A 153 4.10 -2.91 6.61
N HIS A 154 4.24 -3.97 7.38
CA HIS A 154 3.42 -5.15 7.30
C HIS A 154 2.64 -5.28 8.60
N TRP A 155 1.32 -5.32 8.50
CA TRP A 155 0.48 -5.79 9.58
C TRP A 155 0.20 -7.27 9.33
N ASP A 156 0.77 -8.11 10.19
CA ASP A 156 0.61 -9.55 10.09
C ASP A 156 -0.83 -9.97 10.38
N ALA A 157 -1.19 -11.24 10.19
CA ALA A 157 -2.55 -11.70 10.44
C ALA A 157 -3.08 -11.45 11.88
N ASN A 158 -2.21 -11.15 12.84
CA ASN A 158 -2.55 -10.90 14.25
C ASN A 158 -2.57 -9.39 14.60
N ASN A 159 -2.45 -8.50 13.62
CA ASN A 159 -2.39 -7.05 13.80
C ASN A 159 -1.13 -6.56 14.53
N ASN A 160 -0.05 -7.32 14.43
CA ASN A 160 1.27 -6.83 14.81
C ASN A 160 1.81 -5.96 13.68
N GLN A 161 2.19 -4.72 14.01
CA GLN A 161 2.86 -3.83 13.08
C GLN A 161 4.35 -4.18 13.02
N ILE A 162 4.83 -4.54 11.84
CA ILE A 162 6.22 -4.97 11.59
C ILE A 162 6.81 -4.09 10.48
N TYR A 163 8.04 -3.62 10.69
CA TYR A 163 8.75 -2.82 9.70
C TYR A 163 9.80 -3.66 8.98
N TYR A 164 9.79 -3.58 7.65
CA TYR A 164 10.73 -4.26 6.79
C TYR A 164 11.51 -3.24 5.96
N PRO A 165 12.75 -2.88 6.36
CA PRO A 165 13.59 -2.09 5.48
C PRO A 165 13.90 -2.92 4.23
N TYR A 166 13.74 -2.31 3.07
CA TYR A 166 13.97 -2.99 1.81
C TYR A 166 14.95 -2.21 0.92
N ASN A 167 15.57 -2.92 -0.01
CA ASN A 167 16.48 -2.38 -1.02
C ASN A 167 16.44 -3.27 -2.27
N TRP A 168 17.25 -2.94 -3.28
CA TRP A 168 17.54 -3.83 -4.39
C TRP A 168 17.94 -5.23 -3.87
N ASN A 169 17.51 -6.25 -4.61
CA ASN A 169 17.78 -7.65 -4.34
C ASN A 169 17.24 -8.11 -2.97
N THR A 170 16.09 -7.58 -2.55
CA THR A 170 15.38 -8.05 -1.35
C THR A 170 13.94 -8.41 -1.66
N HIS A 171 13.35 -9.32 -0.89
CA HIS A 171 11.95 -9.72 -1.01
C HIS A 171 11.32 -9.92 0.37
N LEU A 172 9.99 -9.76 0.45
CA LEU A 172 9.18 -10.10 1.62
C LEU A 172 8.38 -11.38 1.32
N LEU A 173 8.45 -12.36 2.22
CA LEU A 173 7.63 -13.57 2.16
C LEU A 173 6.36 -13.37 3.00
N LEU A 174 5.21 -13.53 2.37
CA LEU A 174 3.90 -13.40 3.00
C LEU A 174 3.37 -14.76 3.43
N ARG A 175 2.45 -14.78 4.40
CA ARG A 175 1.87 -16.02 4.94
C ARG A 175 1.14 -16.83 3.86
N CYS A 176 0.56 -16.17 2.86
CA CYS A 176 -0.08 -16.84 1.73
C CYS A 176 0.90 -17.54 0.76
N GLY A 177 2.22 -17.46 1.03
CA GLY A 177 3.28 -18.01 0.18
C GLY A 177 3.75 -17.05 -0.91
N TRP A 178 3.07 -15.92 -1.10
CA TRP A 178 3.46 -14.93 -2.08
C TRP A 178 4.77 -14.26 -1.68
N THR A 179 5.73 -14.28 -2.61
CA THR A 179 7.01 -13.56 -2.47
C THR A 179 6.91 -12.22 -3.17
N LEU A 180 6.84 -11.16 -2.37
CA LEU A 180 6.85 -9.78 -2.84
C LEU A 180 8.30 -9.32 -3.06
N ASP A 181 8.80 -9.40 -4.29
CA ASP A 181 10.18 -9.01 -4.63
C ASP A 181 10.31 -7.49 -4.85
N PHE A 182 11.06 -6.77 -4.02
CA PHE A 182 11.14 -5.31 -4.11
C PHE A 182 11.86 -4.80 -5.38
N ASN A 183 12.55 -5.65 -6.13
CA ASN A 183 13.19 -5.24 -7.38
C ASN A 183 12.19 -4.73 -8.42
N PHE A 184 10.95 -5.24 -8.46
CA PHE A 184 9.98 -4.75 -9.44
C PHE A 184 9.52 -3.33 -9.07
N VAL A 185 9.25 -3.07 -7.78
CA VAL A 185 8.87 -1.74 -7.28
C VAL A 185 9.97 -0.74 -7.65
N LEU A 186 11.20 -1.04 -7.23
CA LEU A 186 12.35 -0.17 -7.43
C LEU A 186 12.67 0.01 -8.92
N ARG A 187 12.41 -0.99 -9.77
CA ARG A 187 12.61 -0.89 -11.22
C ARG A 187 11.67 0.11 -11.86
N GLU A 188 10.39 0.08 -11.53
CA GLU A 188 9.43 1.06 -12.04
C GLU A 188 9.77 2.48 -11.58
N LEU A 189 10.30 2.63 -10.36
CA LEU A 189 10.72 3.93 -9.81
C LEU A 189 12.04 4.45 -10.39
N SER A 190 12.90 3.56 -10.91
CA SER A 190 14.22 3.91 -11.46
C SER A 190 14.23 4.28 -12.95
N ARG A 191 13.05 4.31 -13.58
CA ARG A 191 12.88 4.56 -15.02
C ARG A 191 12.89 6.06 -15.37
#